data_AF-A0A4Q4Z9P4-F1
#
_entry.id   AF-A0A4Q4Z9P4-F1
#
_cell.length_a   1.000
_cell.length_b   1.000
_cell.length_c   1.000
_cell.angle_alpha   90.00
_cell.angle_beta   90.00
_cell.angle_gamma   90.00
#
_symmetry.space_group_name_H-M   'P 1'
#
loop_
_entity.id
_entity.type
_entity.pdbx_description
1 polymer ?
#
loop_
_entity_poly.entity_id
_entity_poly.type
_entity_poly.pdbx_seq_one_letter_code
_entity_poly.pdbx_strand_id
1 'polypeptide(L)'
;MTGMVGVAGNVAYGFNTIHVSLGGVDLVDADGAATLVKPLGLVFVLALLLTAIGLAVTGTAPRWAALLIGIASVTWPASHIPNIAWLAVLTQVLLLVAFGGLYVTCRARVEPRVATAGLAG
;
A
#
# COMPACT_ATOMS: atom_id res chain seq x y z
N MET A 1 -0.98 15.20 0.22
CA MET A 1 -0.87 15.05 1.69
C MET A 1 -1.34 13.69 2.19
N THR A 2 -2.49 13.18 1.73
CA THR A 2 -3.02 11.84 2.06
C THR A 2 -2.01 10.70 1.88
N GLY A 3 -1.18 10.71 0.84
CA GLY A 3 -0.13 9.70 0.64
C GLY A 3 0.96 9.70 1.73
N MET A 4 1.47 10.86 2.14
CA MET A 4 2.47 10.96 3.22
C MET A 4 1.89 10.58 4.59
N VAL A 5 0.64 10.98 4.84
CA VAL A 5 -0.10 10.62 6.06
C VAL A 5 -0.39 9.11 6.09
N GLY A 6 -0.73 8.51 4.94
CA GLY A 6 -0.91 7.07 4.81
C GLY A 6 0.41 6.28 4.99
N VAL A 7 1.53 6.78 4.46
CA VAL A 7 2.86 6.20 4.71
C VAL A 7 3.20 6.25 6.20
N ALA A 8 2.93 7.36 6.89
CA ALA A 8 3.11 7.46 8.33
C ALA A 8 2.24 6.45 9.11
N GLY A 9 1.01 6.20 8.65
CA GLY A 9 0.12 5.16 9.22
C GLY A 9 0.61 3.74 9.02
N ASN A 10 1.10 3.41 7.82
CA ASN A 10 1.69 2.09 7.54
C ASN A 10 2.97 1.87 8.35
N VAL A 11 3.79 2.91 8.54
CA VAL A 11 4.97 2.87 9.41
C VAL A 11 4.57 2.63 10.87
N ALA A 12 3.55 3.33 11.37
CA ALA A 12 3.05 3.15 12.74
C ALA A 12 2.50 1.72 12.97
N TYR A 13 1.75 1.16 12.02
CA TYR A 13 1.29 -0.23 12.10
C TYR A 13 2.45 -1.23 12.01
N GLY A 14 3.45 -0.96 11.17
CA GLY A 14 4.66 -1.79 11.08
C GLY A 14 5.44 -1.83 12.40
N PHE A 15 5.59 -0.68 13.08
CA PHE A 15 6.18 -0.63 14.42
C PHE A 15 5.37 -1.44 15.43
N ASN A 16 4.03 -1.35 15.40
CA ASN A 16 3.18 -2.15 16.26
C ASN A 16 3.38 -3.65 16.04
N THR A 17 3.32 -4.11 14.77
CA THR A 17 3.49 -5.53 14.44
C THR A 17 4.84 -6.08 14.89
N ILE A 18 5.92 -5.29 14.77
CA ILE A 18 7.25 -5.68 15.28
C ILE A 18 7.25 -5.77 16.82
N HIS A 19 6.64 -4.79 17.50
CA HIS A 19 6.57 -4.76 18.95
C HIS A 19 5.77 -5.94 19.53
N VAL A 20 4.63 -6.28 18.92
CA VAL A 20 3.81 -7.45 19.27
C VAL A 20 4.57 -8.76 19.00
N SER A 21 5.29 -8.84 17.88
CA SER A 21 6.08 -10.03 17.54
C SER A 21 7.22 -10.32 18.53
N LEU A 22 7.67 -9.30 19.28
CA LEU A 22 8.67 -9.41 20.34
C LEU A 22 8.06 -9.69 21.73
N GLY A 23 6.76 -10.00 21.80
CA GLY A 23 6.04 -10.26 23.06
C GLY A 23 5.51 -8.99 23.75
N GLY A 24 5.53 -7.85 23.05
CA GLY A 24 4.95 -6.60 23.53
C GLY A 24 3.43 -6.55 23.39
N VAL A 25 2.82 -5.55 24.02
CA VAL A 25 1.37 -5.32 24.00
C VAL A 25 0.93 -4.78 22.64
N ASP A 26 -0.20 -5.25 22.14
CA ASP A 26 -0.77 -4.74 20.89
C ASP A 26 -1.22 -3.29 21.07
N LEU A 27 -0.59 -2.37 20.34
CA LEU A 27 -0.96 -0.95 20.32
C LEU A 27 -2.34 -0.74 19.69
N VAL A 28 -2.99 -1.75 19.11
CA VAL A 28 -4.40 -1.67 18.69
C VAL A 28 -5.36 -1.88 19.87
N ASP A 29 -4.95 -2.68 20.86
CA ASP A 29 -5.70 -3.04 22.07
C ASP A 29 -5.32 -2.19 23.30
N ALA A 30 -4.23 -1.43 23.24
CA ALA A 30 -3.82 -0.50 24.29
C ALA A 30 -4.61 0.82 24.25
N ASP A 31 -5.06 1.34 25.39
CA ASP A 31 -5.58 2.72 25.46
C ASP A 31 -4.43 3.74 25.30
N GLY A 32 -4.69 4.87 24.61
CA GLY A 32 -3.71 5.94 24.39
C GLY A 32 -3.24 6.07 22.94
N ALA A 33 -1.94 5.96 22.65
CA ALA A 33 -1.31 6.22 21.33
C ALA A 33 -1.93 5.41 20.16
N ALA A 34 -2.59 4.29 20.48
CA ALA A 34 -3.48 3.51 19.62
C ALA A 34 -4.52 4.33 18.85
N THR A 35 -5.05 5.37 19.49
CA THR A 35 -6.08 6.26 18.94
C THR A 35 -5.57 7.14 17.80
N LEU A 36 -4.25 7.32 17.68
CA LEU A 36 -3.61 8.02 16.54
C LEU A 36 -3.27 7.05 15.40
N VAL A 37 -2.95 5.79 15.71
CA VAL A 37 -2.61 4.75 14.71
C VAL A 37 -3.84 4.32 13.91
N LYS A 38 -4.99 4.19 14.57
CA LYS A 38 -6.29 3.83 13.95
C LYS A 38 -6.69 4.75 12.77
N PRO A 39 -6.72 6.10 12.91
CA PRO A 39 -7.05 7.00 11.80
C PRO A 39 -5.96 7.07 10.72
N LEU A 40 -4.68 6.95 11.08
CA LEU A 40 -3.59 6.96 10.09
C LEU A 40 -3.63 5.73 9.17
N GLY A 41 -4.00 4.56 9.71
CA GLY A 41 -4.26 3.35 8.93
C GLY A 41 -5.42 3.53 7.93
N LEU A 42 -6.49 4.22 8.32
CA LEU A 42 -7.62 4.50 7.42
C LEU A 42 -7.24 5.44 6.27
N VAL A 43 -6.36 6.42 6.51
CA VAL A 43 -5.85 7.29 5.45
C VAL A 43 -4.98 6.51 4.45
N PHE A 44 -4.20 5.53 4.92
CA PHE A 44 -3.46 4.62 4.05
C PHE A 44 -4.38 3.80 3.15
N VAL A 45 -5.44 3.22 3.72
CA VAL A 45 -6.47 2.48 2.97
C VAL A 45 -7.13 3.36 1.91
N LEU A 46 -7.52 4.58 2.27
CA LEU A 46 -8.11 5.53 1.34
C LEU A 46 -7.13 5.90 0.23
N ALA A 47 -5.84 6.10 0.54
CA ALA A 47 -4.82 6.39 -0.44
C ALA A 47 -4.63 5.23 -1.44
N LEU A 48 -4.62 3.98 -0.97
CA LEU A 48 -4.57 2.80 -1.83
C LEU A 48 -5.80 2.71 -2.74
N LEU A 49 -7.00 2.91 -2.18
CA LEU A 49 -8.25 2.86 -2.95
C LEU A 49 -8.28 3.94 -4.04
N LEU A 50 -7.93 5.18 -3.70
CA LEU A 50 -7.86 6.28 -4.68
C LEU A 50 -6.80 6.01 -5.75
N THR A 51 -5.67 5.38 -5.39
CA THR A 51 -4.64 4.97 -6.34
C THR A 51 -5.18 3.92 -7.31
N ALA A 52 -5.88 2.89 -6.81
CA ALA A 52 -6.50 1.86 -7.63
C ALA A 52 -7.53 2.46 -8.60
N ILE A 53 -8.40 3.36 -8.12
CA ILE A 53 -9.39 4.06 -8.95
C ILE A 53 -8.69 4.91 -10.00
N GLY A 54 -7.68 5.71 -9.62
CA GLY A 54 -6.92 6.54 -10.54
C GLY A 54 -6.26 5.71 -11.65
N LEU A 55 -5.63 4.59 -11.31
CA LEU A 55 -5.04 3.66 -12.28
C LEU A 55 -6.09 3.04 -13.20
N ALA A 56 -7.25 2.65 -12.66
CA ALA A 56 -8.34 2.05 -13.43
C ALA A 56 -8.99 3.03 -14.41
N VAL A 57 -9.24 4.28 -13.97
CA VAL A 57 -9.88 5.32 -14.78
C VAL A 57 -8.94 5.85 -15.86
N THR A 58 -7.66 6.09 -15.52
CA THR A 58 -6.70 6.66 -16.48
C THR A 58 -6.16 5.65 -17.47
N GLY A 59 -6.29 4.34 -17.20
CA GLY A 59 -5.74 3.28 -18.06
C GLY A 59 -4.21 3.32 -18.20
N THR A 60 -3.52 4.07 -17.34
CA THR A 60 -2.07 4.29 -17.38
C THR A 60 -1.27 3.03 -16.99
N ALA A 61 -1.94 2.10 -16.32
CA ALA A 61 -1.38 0.86 -15.80
C ALA A 61 -2.20 -0.36 -16.21
N PRO A 62 -1.60 -1.56 -16.16
CA PRO A 62 -2.34 -2.78 -16.40
C PRO A 62 -3.44 -2.98 -15.35
N ARG A 63 -4.64 -3.38 -15.81
CA ARG A 63 -5.85 -3.53 -14.97
C ARG A 63 -5.66 -4.49 -13.79
N TRP A 64 -4.80 -5.52 -13.97
CA TRP A 64 -4.48 -6.45 -12.89
C TRP A 64 -3.81 -5.74 -11.71
N ALA A 65 -2.92 -4.77 -11.96
CA ALA A 65 -2.24 -4.05 -10.88
C ALA A 65 -3.20 -3.14 -10.11
N ALA A 66 -4.10 -2.45 -10.83
CA ALA A 66 -5.15 -1.63 -10.20
C ALA A 66 -6.09 -2.50 -9.34
N LEU A 67 -6.46 -3.69 -9.82
CA LEU A 67 -7.26 -4.65 -9.06
C LEU A 67 -6.56 -5.13 -7.79
N LEU A 68 -5.28 -5.51 -7.88
CA LEU A 68 -4.53 -5.97 -6.70
C LEU A 68 -4.38 -4.88 -5.64
N ILE A 69 -4.14 -3.62 -6.04
CA ILE A 69 -4.11 -2.47 -5.12
C ILE A 69 -5.48 -2.25 -4.49
N GLY A 70 -6.56 -2.36 -5.27
CA GLY A 70 -7.93 -2.25 -4.79
C GLY A 70 -8.27 -3.34 -3.76
N ILE A 71 -7.94 -4.60 -4.05
CA ILE A 71 -8.09 -5.72 -3.11
C ILE A 71 -7.30 -5.45 -1.84
N ALA A 72 -6.02 -5.08 -1.96
CA ALA A 72 -5.17 -4.79 -0.82
C ALA A 72 -5.73 -3.65 0.06
N SER A 73 -6.38 -2.64 -0.53
CA SER A 73 -7.03 -1.57 0.23
C SER A 73 -8.13 -2.10 1.17
N VAL A 74 -8.84 -3.16 0.77
CA VAL A 74 -9.91 -3.78 1.59
C VAL A 74 -9.33 -4.86 2.52
N THR A 75 -8.38 -5.64 2.05
CA THR A 75 -7.76 -6.72 2.85
C THR A 75 -6.90 -6.16 3.99
N TRP A 76 -6.35 -4.96 3.85
CA TRP A 76 -5.57 -4.29 4.89
C TRP A 76 -6.39 -4.05 6.18
N PRO A 77 -7.51 -3.30 6.19
CA PRO A 77 -8.29 -3.13 7.43
C PRO A 77 -8.88 -4.47 7.90
N ALA A 78 -9.27 -5.36 6.98
CA ALA A 78 -9.79 -6.68 7.32
C ALA A 78 -8.78 -7.59 8.03
N SER A 79 -7.47 -7.39 7.81
CA SER A 79 -6.41 -8.14 8.51
C SER A 79 -5.93 -7.45 9.76
N HIS A 80 -5.85 -6.12 9.76
CA HIS A 80 -5.18 -5.36 10.82
C HIS A 80 -6.12 -5.02 11.99
N ILE A 81 -7.43 -4.87 11.75
CA ILE A 81 -8.42 -4.65 12.83
C ILE A 81 -8.60 -5.90 13.70
N PRO A 82 -8.87 -7.10 13.13
CA PRO A 82 -8.98 -8.33 13.92
C PRO A 82 -7.63 -9.04 14.18
N ASN A 83 -6.50 -8.42 13.84
CA ASN A 83 -5.15 -8.98 13.99
C ASN A 83 -4.98 -10.41 13.41
N ILE A 84 -5.30 -10.57 12.12
CA ILE A 84 -5.19 -11.84 11.40
C ILE A 84 -3.86 -11.87 10.62
N ALA A 85 -2.85 -12.51 11.20
CA ALA A 85 -1.47 -12.50 10.70
C ALA A 85 -1.30 -12.98 9.23
N TRP A 86 -1.89 -14.12 8.86
CA TRP A 86 -1.75 -14.66 7.50
C TRP A 86 -2.38 -13.75 6.44
N LEU A 87 -3.48 -13.08 6.80
CA LEU A 87 -4.19 -12.16 5.92
C LEU A 87 -3.41 -10.84 5.75
N ALA A 88 -2.70 -10.42 6.81
CA ALA A 88 -1.77 -9.29 6.73
C ALA A 88 -0.61 -9.60 5.79
N VAL A 89 0.00 -10.80 5.89
CA VAL A 89 1.05 -11.24 4.96
C VAL A 89 0.55 -11.27 3.52
N LEU A 90 -0.63 -11.83 3.27
CA LEU A 90 -1.24 -11.85 1.93
C LEU A 90 -1.40 -10.43 1.38
N THR A 91 -1.87 -9.49 2.19
CA THR A 91 -2.00 -8.07 1.81
C THR A 91 -0.67 -7.47 1.35
N GLN A 92 0.41 -7.75 2.08
CA GLN A 92 1.75 -7.27 1.70
C GLN A 92 2.26 -7.89 0.41
N VAL A 93 2.00 -9.19 0.18
CA VAL A 93 2.35 -9.87 -1.08
C VAL A 93 1.59 -9.26 -2.26
N LEU A 94 0.28 -8.98 -2.10
CA LEU A 94 -0.52 -8.34 -3.14
C LEU A 94 0.05 -6.96 -3.52
N LEU A 95 0.39 -6.14 -2.53
CA LEU A 95 1.01 -4.83 -2.77
C LEU A 95 2.38 -4.96 -3.43
N LEU A 96 3.20 -5.91 -3.00
CA LEU A 96 4.52 -6.16 -3.58
C LEU A 96 4.42 -6.53 -5.07
N VAL A 97 3.51 -7.46 -5.42
CA VAL A 97 3.29 -7.88 -6.80
C VAL A 97 2.74 -6.73 -7.64
N ALA A 98 1.78 -5.97 -7.11
CA ALA A 98 1.19 -4.84 -7.82
C ALA A 98 2.19 -3.73 -8.10
N PHE A 99 2.90 -3.24 -7.07
CA PHE A 99 3.88 -2.18 -7.23
C PHE A 99 5.12 -2.63 -7.98
N GLY A 100 5.59 -3.86 -7.75
CA GLY A 100 6.71 -4.45 -8.48
C GLY A 100 6.42 -4.56 -9.97
N GLY A 101 5.28 -5.11 -10.36
CA GLY A 101 4.95 -5.20 -11.79
C GLY A 101 4.57 -3.85 -12.41
N LEU A 102 4.04 -2.89 -11.66
CA LEU A 102 3.91 -1.49 -12.10
C LEU A 102 5.28 -0.89 -12.42
N TYR A 103 6.26 -1.05 -11.54
CA TYR A 103 7.62 -0.57 -11.75
C TYR A 103 8.23 -1.16 -13.02
N VAL A 104 8.15 -2.48 -13.20
CA VAL A 104 8.66 -3.16 -14.40
C VAL A 104 7.95 -2.68 -15.67
N THR A 105 6.62 -2.55 -15.63
CA THR A 105 5.82 -2.13 -16.79
C THR A 105 6.08 -0.66 -17.16
N CYS A 106 6.17 0.22 -16.18
CA CYS A 106 6.48 1.64 -16.40
C CYS A 106 7.91 1.81 -16.92
N ARG A 107 8.89 1.10 -16.33
CA ARG A 107 10.28 1.12 -16.78
C ARG A 107 10.42 0.72 -18.25
N ALA A 108 9.78 -0.39 -18.64
CA ALA A 108 9.78 -0.87 -20.02
C ALA A 108 9.17 0.14 -21.03
N ARG A 109 8.29 1.04 -20.58
CA ARG A 109 7.69 2.10 -21.43
C ARG A 109 8.52 3.38 -21.49
N VAL A 110 9.34 3.65 -20.48
CA VAL A 110 10.14 4.88 -20.39
C VAL A 110 11.48 4.75 -21.10
N GLU A 111 12.19 3.63 -20.93
CA GLU A 111 13.50 3.38 -21.58
C GLU A 111 13.49 3.62 -23.11
N PRO A 112 12.47 3.16 -23.87
CA PRO A 112 12.41 3.39 -25.32
C PRO A 112 12.17 4.86 -25.68
N ARG A 113 11.36 5.59 -24.90
CA ARG A 113 11.02 7.00 -25.19
C ARG A 113 12.21 7.93 -25.03
N VAL A 114 13.04 7.67 -24.02
CA VAL A 114 14.27 8.45 -23.80
C VAL A 114 15.27 8.20 -24.94
N ALA A 115 15.41 6.95 -25.39
CA ALA A 115 16.26 6.61 -26.52
C ALA A 115 15.81 7.30 -27.84
N THR A 116 14.51 7.35 -28.12
CA THR A 116 13.98 8.06 -29.30
C THR A 116 14.09 9.58 -29.20
N ALA A 117 13.97 10.14 -27.99
CA ALA A 117 14.13 11.59 -27.78
C ALA A 117 15.60 12.04 -27.91
N GLY A 118 16.55 11.19 -27.51
CA GLY A 118 17.99 11.47 -27.64
C GLY A 118 18.55 11.36 -29.06
N LEU A 119 17.84 10.71 -29.98
CA LEU A 119 18.21 10.63 -31.41
C LEU A 119 17.70 11.84 -32.23
N ALA A 120 16.87 12.69 -31.64
CA ALA A 120 16.23 13.83 -32.30
C ALA A 120 16.85 15.20 -31.96
N GLY A 121 17.95 15.22 -31.20
CA GLY A 121 18.75 16.42 -30.87
C GLY A 121 20.16 16.30 -31.42
#